data_AF-A0AA86PZM7-F1
#
_entry.id   AF-A0AA86PZM7-F1
#
_cell.length_a   1.000
_cell.length_b   1.000
_cell.length_c   1.000
_cell.angle_alpha   90.00
_cell.angle_beta   90.00
_cell.angle_gamma   90.00
#
_symmetry.space_group_name_H-M   'P 1'
#
loop_
_entity.id
_entity.type
_entity.pdbx_description
1 polymer ?
#
loop_
_entity_poly.entity_id
_entity_poly.type
_entity_poly.pdbx_seq_one_letter_code
_entity_poly.pdbx_strand_id
1 'polypeptide(L)'
;MEEDYETKMIKKYQNDVQKQELKIISNNQLLDLSFVDKLSVNSLTVFSCYNIIFKELPLKVTSLYLNKCKLESITGLEQMIWLKSLNLFENLLSSIDPVKFLVYLNELNLGNNFIADLSPLQPLKHLTILEAFSNNTRCKN
;
A
#
# COMPACT_ATOMS: atom_id res chain seq x y z
N MET A 1 31.53 12.52 3.30
CA MET A 1 30.64 11.39 3.67
C MET A 1 29.45 11.46 2.75
N GLU A 2 29.11 10.35 2.10
CA GLU A 2 27.92 10.29 1.27
C GLU A 2 26.69 10.33 2.19
N GLU A 3 25.72 11.17 1.86
CA GLU A 3 24.46 11.26 2.61
C GLU A 3 23.68 9.95 2.45
N ASP A 4 23.17 9.41 3.56
CA ASP A 4 22.41 8.16 3.57
C ASP A 4 21.07 8.28 2.82
N TYR A 5 20.48 7.14 2.46
CA TYR A 5 19.25 7.09 1.67
C TYR A 5 18.06 7.77 2.36
N GLU A 6 17.89 7.55 3.67
CA GLU A 6 16.78 8.10 4.44
C GLU A 6 16.84 9.64 4.45
N THR A 7 18.00 10.21 4.75
CA THR A 7 18.22 11.66 4.78
C THR A 7 18.01 12.29 3.40
N LYS A 8 18.47 11.64 2.32
CA LYS A 8 18.23 12.07 0.94
C LYS A 8 16.74 12.13 0.61
N MET A 9 15.97 11.10 0.98
CA MET A 9 14.54 11.02 0.68
C MET A 9 13.72 12.03 1.49
N ILE A 10 14.03 12.21 2.78
CA ILE A 10 13.38 13.23 3.62
C ILE A 10 13.58 14.62 3.00
N LYS A 11 14.81 15.00 2.66
CA LYS A 11 15.08 16.31 2.05
C LYS A 11 14.37 16.51 0.72
N LYS A 12 14.26 15.44 -0.08
CA LYS A 12 13.57 15.47 -1.38
C LYS A 12 12.08 15.75 -1.21
N TYR A 13 11.41 15.09 -0.25
CA TYR A 13 9.95 15.07 -0.15
C TYR A 13 9.36 15.97 0.96
N GLN A 14 10.18 16.54 1.85
CA GLN A 14 9.71 17.36 2.98
C GLN A 14 8.82 18.54 2.56
N ASN A 15 9.06 19.14 1.39
CA ASN A 15 8.28 20.28 0.89
C ASN A 15 7.05 19.85 0.08
N ASP A 16 6.97 18.57 -0.29
CA ASP A 16 5.88 18.00 -1.07
C ASP A 16 4.74 17.49 -0.20
N VAL A 17 4.93 17.47 1.13
CA VAL A 17 3.89 17.14 2.11
C VAL A 17 2.86 18.26 2.14
N GLN A 18 1.73 18.05 1.46
CA GLN A 18 0.61 18.99 1.42
C GLN A 18 -0.58 18.40 2.13
N LYS A 19 -1.17 19.11 3.11
CA LYS A 19 -2.35 18.63 3.85
C LYS A 19 -2.18 17.19 4.39
N GLN A 20 -0.97 16.83 4.84
CA GLN A 20 -0.62 15.48 5.31
C GLN A 20 -0.72 14.37 4.24
N GLU A 21 -0.74 14.76 2.98
CA GLU A 21 -0.67 13.88 1.82
C GLU A 21 0.72 13.99 1.18
N LEU A 22 1.31 12.84 0.85
CA LEU A 22 2.56 12.76 0.11
C LEU A 22 2.37 11.94 -1.17
N LYS A 23 2.89 12.49 -2.27
CA LYS A 23 2.90 11.86 -3.59
C LYS A 23 4.34 11.57 -3.99
N ILE A 24 4.67 10.30 -4.13
CA ILE A 24 6.00 9.85 -4.54
C ILE A 24 5.91 9.37 -5.98
N ILE A 25 6.80 9.88 -6.84
CA ILE A 25 7.07 9.27 -8.15
C ILE A 25 8.34 8.44 -8.00
N SER A 26 8.22 7.11 -8.11
CA SER A 26 9.38 6.22 -8.13
C SER A 26 9.93 6.09 -9.55
N ASN A 27 11.25 5.98 -9.66
CA ASN A 27 11.95 5.87 -10.96
C ASN A 27 12.20 4.39 -11.33
N ASN A 28 11.21 3.52 -11.07
CA ASN A 28 11.31 2.07 -11.33
C ASN A 28 12.45 1.35 -10.58
N GLN A 29 12.97 1.96 -9.51
CA GLN A 29 13.95 1.37 -8.60
C GLN A 29 13.27 1.00 -7.28
N LEU A 30 13.93 0.12 -6.52
CA LEU A 30 13.48 -0.27 -5.18
C LEU A 30 13.18 0.97 -4.34
N LEU A 31 11.93 1.09 -3.89
CA LEU A 31 11.49 2.16 -3.00
C LEU A 31 11.31 1.58 -1.59
N ASP A 32 12.11 2.08 -0.67
CA ASP A 32 11.96 1.87 0.77
C ASP A 32 11.16 3.05 1.34
N LEU A 33 10.06 2.74 2.04
CA LEU A 33 9.12 3.72 2.58
C LEU A 33 9.35 4.04 4.06
N SER A 34 10.39 3.49 4.70
CA SER A 34 10.71 3.73 6.12
C SER A 34 10.86 5.21 6.47
N PHE A 35 11.42 6.02 5.56
CA PHE A 35 11.60 7.47 5.76
C PHE A 35 10.27 8.24 5.92
N VAL A 36 9.16 7.68 5.44
CA VAL A 36 7.85 8.34 5.45
C VAL A 36 7.35 8.59 6.88
N ASP A 37 7.78 7.78 7.85
CA ASP A 37 7.40 7.94 9.25
C ASP A 37 7.90 9.25 9.85
N LYS A 38 8.98 9.81 9.27
CA LYS A 38 9.55 11.10 9.68
C LYS A 38 8.81 12.30 9.09
N LEU A 39 7.97 12.09 8.07
CA LEU A 39 7.29 13.15 7.33
C LEU A 39 5.89 13.50 7.86
N SER A 40 5.41 12.81 8.92
CA SER A 40 4.11 13.07 9.56
C SER A 40 2.93 13.11 8.57
N VAL A 41 2.89 12.15 7.64
CA VAL A 41 1.86 12.03 6.61
C VAL A 41 0.79 11.00 7.01
N ASN A 42 -0.45 11.26 6.60
CA ASN A 42 -1.60 10.37 6.81
C ASN A 42 -2.00 9.65 5.52
N SER A 43 -1.71 10.25 4.36
CA SER A 43 -2.02 9.69 3.04
C SER A 43 -0.75 9.61 2.20
N LEU A 44 -0.50 8.43 1.63
CA LEU A 44 0.63 8.17 0.76
C LEU A 44 0.13 7.64 -0.58
N THR A 45 0.49 8.32 -1.66
CA THR A 45 0.29 7.82 -3.02
C THR A 45 1.65 7.62 -3.68
N VAL A 46 1.88 6.43 -4.25
CA VAL A 46 3.10 6.14 -5.01
C VAL A 46 2.72 5.89 -6.46
N PHE A 47 3.29 6.68 -7.36
CA PHE A 47 3.16 6.54 -8.80
C PHE A 47 4.41 5.87 -9.38
N SER A 48 4.21 5.11 -10.46
CA SER A 48 5.30 4.46 -11.21
C SER A 48 6.21 3.60 -10.32
N CYS A 49 5.64 2.93 -9.31
CA CYS A 49 6.41 2.00 -8.48
C CYS A 49 6.76 0.71 -9.22
N TYR A 50 7.98 0.22 -9.01
CA TYR A 50 8.41 -1.13 -9.35
C TYR A 50 9.16 -1.65 -8.12
N ASN A 51 8.77 -2.81 -7.59
CA ASN A 51 9.41 -3.45 -6.43
C ASN A 51 9.42 -2.56 -5.17
N ILE A 52 8.26 -2.31 -4.55
CA ILE A 52 8.20 -1.69 -3.21
C ILE A 52 8.57 -2.74 -2.16
N ILE A 53 9.43 -2.38 -1.20
CA ILE A 53 9.64 -3.17 0.01
C ILE A 53 8.96 -2.47 1.19
N PHE A 54 8.14 -3.24 1.88
CA PHE A 54 7.35 -2.84 3.03
C PHE A 54 8.08 -3.12 4.37
N LYS A 55 9.37 -2.78 4.44
CA LYS A 55 10.19 -3.02 5.64
C LYS A 55 10.18 -1.77 6.52
N GLU A 56 9.81 -1.91 7.79
CA GLU A 56 9.78 -0.82 8.78
C GLU A 56 8.86 0.35 8.34
N LEU A 57 7.62 0.01 8.01
CA LEU A 57 6.66 0.95 7.44
C LEU A 57 6.08 1.94 8.44
N PRO A 58 5.64 3.11 7.95
CA PRO A 58 5.15 4.15 8.80
C PRO A 58 3.83 3.79 9.50
N LEU A 59 3.87 3.70 10.82
CA LEU A 59 2.77 3.21 11.67
C LEU A 59 1.58 4.16 11.76
N LYS A 60 1.53 5.24 10.97
CA LYS A 60 0.46 6.27 11.07
C LYS A 60 -0.29 6.55 9.78
N VAL A 61 0.15 5.99 8.64
CA VAL A 61 -0.56 6.19 7.37
C VAL A 61 -1.92 5.50 7.43
N THR A 62 -2.98 6.27 7.17
CA THR A 62 -4.36 5.79 7.13
C THR A 62 -4.86 5.54 5.71
N SER A 63 -4.21 6.13 4.70
CA SER A 63 -4.58 5.95 3.29
C SER A 63 -3.35 5.64 2.45
N LEU A 64 -3.40 4.54 1.70
CA LEU A 64 -2.29 4.09 0.86
C LEU A 64 -2.78 3.76 -0.56
N TYR A 65 -2.18 4.42 -1.55
CA TYR A 65 -2.50 4.22 -2.96
C TYR A 65 -1.27 3.75 -3.73
N LEU A 66 -1.31 2.50 -4.19
CA LEU A 66 -0.25 1.80 -4.91
C LEU A 66 -0.78 1.19 -6.22
N ASN A 67 -1.65 1.92 -6.90
CA ASN A 67 -2.23 1.47 -8.16
C ASN A 67 -1.19 1.43 -9.29
N LYS A 68 -1.27 0.43 -10.18
CA LYS A 68 -0.40 0.31 -11.37
C LYS A 68 1.10 0.17 -11.04
N CYS A 69 1.42 -0.52 -9.94
CA CYS A 69 2.78 -0.67 -9.45
C CYS A 69 3.40 -2.05 -9.69
N LYS A 70 2.72 -2.88 -10.49
CA LYS A 70 3.15 -4.24 -10.85
C LYS A 70 3.54 -5.08 -9.61
N LEU A 71 2.84 -4.85 -8.50
CA LEU A 71 3.12 -5.56 -7.25
C LEU A 71 2.71 -7.02 -7.40
N GLU A 72 3.63 -7.94 -7.18
CA GLU A 72 3.37 -9.38 -7.09
C GLU A 72 3.13 -9.82 -5.63
N SER A 73 3.63 -9.03 -4.67
CA SER A 73 3.48 -9.27 -3.23
C SER A 73 3.25 -7.96 -2.47
N ILE A 74 2.49 -8.08 -1.39
CA ILE A 74 2.26 -7.05 -0.37
C ILE A 74 2.73 -7.50 1.02
N THR A 75 3.65 -8.47 1.10
CA THR A 75 4.28 -8.87 2.37
C THR A 75 4.91 -7.65 3.05
N GLY A 76 4.65 -7.48 4.35
CA GLY A 76 5.05 -6.34 5.17
C GLY A 76 3.91 -5.35 5.40
N LEU A 77 2.89 -5.33 4.54
CA LEU A 77 1.73 -4.45 4.67
C LEU A 77 0.92 -4.76 5.94
N GLU A 78 1.03 -5.97 6.50
CA GLU A 78 0.42 -6.37 7.78
C GLU A 78 0.78 -5.47 8.97
N GLN A 79 1.87 -4.70 8.87
CA GLN A 79 2.30 -3.75 9.91
C GLN A 79 1.51 -2.43 9.88
N MET A 80 0.85 -2.10 8.77
CA MET A 80 0.11 -0.86 8.59
C MET A 80 -1.30 -0.94 9.18
N ILE A 81 -1.41 -1.34 10.44
CA ILE A 81 -2.69 -1.70 11.08
C ILE A 81 -3.72 -0.57 11.07
N TRP A 82 -3.29 0.68 10.95
CA TRP A 82 -4.14 1.87 10.98
C TRP A 82 -4.70 2.28 9.61
N LEU A 83 -4.43 1.51 8.55
CA LEU A 83 -5.01 1.75 7.24
C LEU A 83 -6.54 1.67 7.29
N LYS A 84 -7.16 2.69 6.70
CA LYS A 84 -8.60 2.82 6.47
C LYS A 84 -8.95 2.73 4.99
N SER A 85 -8.07 3.19 4.11
CA SER A 85 -8.26 3.10 2.65
C SER A 85 -7.00 2.55 1.99
N LEU A 86 -7.16 1.49 1.21
CA LEU A 86 -6.08 0.82 0.49
C LEU A 86 -6.46 0.60 -0.97
N ASN A 87 -5.66 1.16 -1.88
CA ASN A 87 -5.84 0.97 -3.31
C ASN A 87 -4.66 0.20 -3.92
N LEU A 88 -4.94 -1.01 -4.35
CA LEU A 88 -4.03 -1.94 -5.03
C LEU A 88 -4.51 -2.27 -6.44
N PHE A 89 -5.32 -1.39 -7.04
CA PHE A 89 -5.85 -1.55 -8.39
C PHE A 89 -4.74 -1.75 -9.43
N GLU A 90 -4.96 -2.69 -10.35
CA GLU A 90 -4.07 -2.97 -11.48
C GLU A 90 -2.64 -3.32 -11.04
N ASN A 91 -2.54 -4.36 -10.22
CA ASN A 91 -1.28 -4.99 -9.83
C ASN A 91 -1.27 -6.46 -10.30
N LEU A 92 -0.28 -7.24 -9.86
CA LEU A 92 -0.08 -8.64 -10.26
C LEU A 92 -0.29 -9.59 -9.06
N LEU A 93 -1.12 -9.20 -8.09
CA LEU A 93 -1.30 -9.93 -6.85
C LEU A 93 -2.09 -11.22 -7.08
N SER A 94 -1.59 -12.33 -6.54
CA SER A 94 -2.30 -13.62 -6.50
C SER A 94 -2.81 -13.99 -5.10
N SER A 95 -2.26 -13.36 -4.06
CA SER A 95 -2.66 -13.49 -2.66
C SER A 95 -2.78 -12.10 -2.03
N ILE A 96 -3.68 -12.02 -1.05
CA ILE A 96 -3.91 -10.85 -0.20
C ILE A 96 -3.81 -11.20 1.29
N ASP A 97 -3.10 -12.27 1.63
CA ASP A 97 -2.97 -12.75 3.01
C ASP A 97 -2.60 -11.66 4.04
N PRO A 98 -1.69 -10.70 3.74
CA PRO A 98 -1.38 -9.61 4.68
C PRO A 98 -2.56 -8.71 5.03
N VAL A 99 -3.57 -8.60 4.16
CA VAL A 99 -4.72 -7.72 4.35
C VAL A 99 -5.55 -8.12 5.58
N LYS A 100 -5.51 -9.38 6.00
CA LYS A 100 -6.27 -9.89 7.17
C LYS A 100 -5.93 -9.18 8.49
N PHE A 101 -4.77 -8.53 8.56
CA PHE A 101 -4.31 -7.81 9.75
C PHE A 101 -4.77 -6.34 9.79
N LEU A 102 -5.30 -5.81 8.68
CA LEU A 102 -5.73 -4.42 8.54
C LEU A 102 -7.15 -4.21 9.07
N VAL A 103 -7.38 -4.58 10.33
CA VAL A 103 -8.72 -4.69 10.91
C VAL A 103 -9.54 -3.39 10.89
N TYR A 104 -8.89 -2.23 10.73
CA TYR A 104 -9.54 -0.92 10.62
C TYR A 104 -9.85 -0.48 9.18
N LEU A 105 -9.60 -1.33 8.18
CA LEU A 105 -9.82 -1.00 6.78
C LEU A 105 -11.31 -0.82 6.48
N ASN A 106 -11.66 0.32 5.86
CA ASN A 106 -13.01 0.68 5.44
C ASN A 106 -13.20 0.54 3.93
N GLU A 107 -12.14 0.82 3.17
CA GLU A 107 -12.15 0.83 1.70
C GLU A 107 -10.97 0.01 1.16
N LEU A 108 -11.27 -0.91 0.26
CA LEU A 108 -10.27 -1.75 -0.40
C LEU A 108 -10.55 -1.89 -1.89
N ASN A 109 -9.58 -1.50 -2.70
CA ASN A 109 -9.59 -1.74 -4.14
C ASN A 109 -8.53 -2.78 -4.52
N LEU A 110 -8.98 -3.91 -5.04
CA LEU A 110 -8.21 -5.04 -5.55
C LEU A 110 -8.49 -5.31 -7.04
N GLY A 111 -9.21 -4.42 -7.73
CA GLY A 111 -9.59 -4.62 -9.13
C GLY A 111 -8.39 -4.85 -10.05
N ASN A 112 -8.57 -5.64 -11.11
CA ASN A 112 -7.51 -5.99 -12.06
C ASN A 112 -6.26 -6.59 -11.37
N ASN A 113 -6.44 -7.72 -10.67
CA ASN A 113 -5.37 -8.54 -10.11
C ASN A 113 -5.60 -10.02 -10.49
N PHE A 114 -4.85 -10.95 -9.91
CA PHE A 114 -4.97 -12.41 -10.13
C PHE A 114 -5.46 -13.15 -8.88
N ILE A 115 -6.21 -12.48 -8.00
CA ILE A 115 -6.61 -13.03 -6.70
C ILE A 115 -7.72 -14.06 -6.90
N ALA A 116 -7.56 -15.24 -6.31
CA ALA A 116 -8.55 -16.31 -6.36
C ALA A 116 -9.26 -16.55 -5.02
N ASP A 117 -8.59 -16.26 -3.91
CA ASP A 117 -9.12 -16.44 -2.55
C ASP A 117 -9.30 -15.09 -1.84
N LEU A 118 -10.53 -14.81 -1.44
CA LEU A 118 -10.90 -13.63 -0.65
C LEU A 118 -11.12 -13.96 0.84
N SER A 119 -10.84 -15.20 1.28
CA SER A 119 -10.90 -15.58 2.69
C SER A 119 -10.10 -14.65 3.63
N PRO A 120 -8.97 -14.02 3.23
CA PRO A 120 -8.28 -13.06 4.09
C PRO A 120 -9.10 -11.81 4.43
N LEU A 121 -10.22 -11.54 3.74
CA LEU A 121 -11.11 -10.42 4.06
C LEU A 121 -12.06 -10.71 5.23
N GLN A 122 -12.25 -11.97 5.62
CA GLN A 122 -13.19 -12.35 6.69
C GLN A 122 -13.01 -11.59 8.02
N PRO A 123 -11.78 -11.29 8.48
CA PRO A 123 -11.58 -10.54 9.73
C PRO A 123 -11.91 -9.04 9.63
N LEU A 124 -12.08 -8.48 8.42
CA LEU A 124 -12.23 -7.04 8.18
C LEU A 124 -13.66 -6.55 8.43
N LYS A 125 -14.06 -6.53 9.70
CA LYS A 125 -15.42 -6.17 10.15
C LYS A 125 -15.84 -4.74 9.81
N HIS A 126 -14.88 -3.85 9.52
CA HIS A 126 -15.12 -2.44 9.21
C HIS A 126 -15.13 -2.15 7.70
N LEU A 127 -14.89 -3.17 6.85
CA LEU A 127 -14.82 -2.99 5.41
C LEU A 127 -16.22 -2.76 4.83
N THR A 128 -16.45 -1.56 4.31
CA THR A 128 -17.74 -1.14 3.74
C THR A 128 -17.70 -1.00 2.23
N ILE A 129 -16.51 -0.78 1.65
CA ILE A 129 -16.31 -0.64 0.22
C ILE A 129 -15.25 -1.65 -0.22
N LEU A 130 -15.65 -2.57 -1.11
CA LEU A 130 -14.77 -3.56 -1.72
C LEU A 130 -14.94 -3.55 -3.23
N GLU A 131 -13.85 -3.28 -3.94
CA GLU A 131 -13.77 -3.47 -5.39
C GLU A 131 -12.82 -4.64 -5.68
N ALA A 132 -13.33 -5.72 -6.28
CA ALA A 132 -12.54 -6.91 -6.62
C ALA A 132 -12.83 -7.43 -8.03
N PHE A 133 -13.34 -6.57 -8.92
CA PHE A 133 -13.64 -6.94 -10.30
C PHE A 133 -12.38 -7.35 -11.07
N SER A 134 -12.55 -8.13 -12.15
CA SER A 134 -11.43 -8.60 -12.98
C SER A 134 -10.33 -9.30 -12.16
N ASN A 135 -10.74 -10.12 -11.20
CA ASN A 135 -9.90 -11.10 -10.51
C ASN A 135 -10.26 -12.52 -10.95
N ASN A 136 -9.49 -13.51 -10.53
CA ASN A 136 -9.76 -14.93 -10.80
C ASN A 136 -10.56 -15.58 -9.67
N THR A 137 -11.47 -14.82 -9.06
CA THR A 137 -12.29 -15.26 -7.94
C THR A 137 -13.28 -16.31 -8.44
N ARG A 138 -12.97 -17.58 -8.19
CA ARG A 138 -13.94 -18.64 -8.45
C ARG A 138 -15.00 -18.59 -7.36
N CYS A 139 -16.26 -18.45 -7.74
CA CYS A 139 -17.37 -18.81 -6.86
C CYS A 139 -17.19 -20.28 -6.49
N LYS A 140 -16.79 -20.58 -5.26
CA LYS A 140 -16.92 -21.95 -4.74
C LYS A 140 -18.43 -22.16 -4.54
N ASN A 141 -19.03 -22.96 -5.42
CA ASN A 141 -20.39 -23.48 -5.28
C ASN A 141 -20.52 -24.32 -4.01
#